data_AF-A0AA37I756-F1
#
_entry.id   AF-A0AA37I756-F1
#
_cell.length_a   1.000
_cell.length_b   1.000
_cell.length_c   1.000
_cell.angle_alpha   90.00
_cell.angle_beta   90.00
_cell.angle_gamma   90.00
#
_symmetry.space_group_name_H-M   'P 1'
#
loop_
_entity.id
_entity.type
_entity.pdbx_description
1 polymer ?
#
loop_
_entity_poly.entity_id
_entity_poly.type
_entity_poly.pdbx_seq_one_letter_code
_entity_poly.pdbx_strand_id
1 'polypeptide(L)'
;MSDYVICNTRLRLMDEASRYRDQMLRDSGEKALTRWECDRGHRWDRTVGVAQNVRCMNCTAERLERETKRLREVAQVRGGALLSRRYVDAATPLRWTCAYGHVWDALPDKASRHWCVECAESLFADFR
;
A
#
# COMPACT_ATOMS: atom_id res chain seq x y z
N MET A 1 10.87 18.30 2.16
CA MET A 1 10.54 17.06 2.90
C MET A 1 10.45 15.94 1.86
N SER A 2 11.15 14.82 2.03
CA SER A 2 11.16 13.74 1.03
C SER A 2 9.80 13.06 0.93
N ASP A 3 9.39 12.65 -0.27
CA ASP A 3 8.14 11.91 -0.53
C ASP A 3 8.04 10.61 0.30
N TYR A 4 9.19 10.06 0.69
CA TYR A 4 9.29 8.96 1.65
C TYR A 4 8.70 9.30 3.03
N VAL A 5 8.87 10.52 3.51
CA VAL A 5 8.36 10.99 4.83
C VAL A 5 6.84 11.19 4.77
N ILE A 6 6.33 11.71 3.66
CA ILE A 6 4.89 11.93 3.43
C ILE A 6 4.16 10.59 3.36
N CYS A 7 4.71 9.63 2.61
CA CYS A 7 4.23 8.26 2.54
C CYS A 7 4.15 7.62 3.94
N ASN A 8 5.25 7.66 4.71
CA ASN A 8 5.28 7.07 6.06
C ASN A 8 4.27 7.71 7.03
N THR A 9 4.05 9.02 6.93
CA THR A 9 3.08 9.74 7.79
C THR A 9 1.64 9.31 7.47
N ARG A 10 1.27 9.32 6.18
CA ARG A 10 -0.06 8.88 5.73
C ARG A 10 -0.33 7.43 6.14
N LEU A 11 0.68 6.59 6.03
CA LEU A 11 0.61 5.22 6.46
C LEU A 11 0.36 5.11 7.96
N ARG A 12 1.16 5.76 8.81
CA ARG A 12 0.96 5.70 10.26
C ARG A 12 -0.47 6.07 10.67
N LEU A 13 -1.02 7.13 10.08
CA LEU A 13 -2.38 7.59 10.35
C LEU A 13 -3.45 6.55 9.97
N MET A 14 -3.27 5.85 8.84
CA MET A 14 -4.17 4.76 8.45
C MET A 14 -4.12 3.58 9.42
N ASP A 15 -2.93 3.24 9.93
CA ASP A 15 -2.72 2.15 10.88
C ASP A 15 -3.40 2.46 12.23
N GLU A 16 -3.18 3.66 12.73
CA GLU A 16 -3.77 4.19 13.96
C GLU A 16 -5.30 4.23 13.88
N ALA A 17 -5.85 4.73 12.77
CA ALA A 17 -7.28 4.72 12.52
C ALA A 17 -7.86 3.30 12.45
N SER A 18 -7.10 2.29 12.00
CA SER A 18 -7.53 0.89 12.04
C SER A 18 -7.57 0.35 13.45
N ARG A 19 -6.48 0.51 14.22
CA ARG A 19 -6.38 0.01 15.59
C ARG A 19 -7.43 0.60 16.52
N TYR A 20 -7.68 1.90 16.39
CA TYR A 20 -8.72 2.59 17.16
C TYR A 20 -10.10 1.97 16.90
N ARG A 21 -10.43 1.68 15.63
CA ARG A 21 -11.69 1.01 15.27
C ARG A 21 -11.77 -0.40 15.85
N ASP A 22 -10.69 -1.18 15.78
CA ASP A 22 -10.64 -2.53 16.34
C ASP A 22 -10.77 -2.55 17.86
N GLN A 23 -10.24 -1.53 18.54
CA GLN A 23 -10.36 -1.35 19.98
C GLN A 23 -11.80 -1.01 20.39
N MET A 24 -12.44 -0.08 19.68
CA MET A 24 -13.84 0.31 19.96
C MET A 24 -14.82 -0.86 19.78
N LEU A 25 -14.52 -1.81 18.87
CA LEU A 25 -15.30 -3.04 18.71
C LEU A 25 -15.23 -3.99 19.93
N ARG A 26 -14.16 -3.92 20.73
CA ARG A 26 -13.96 -4.78 21.90
C ARG A 26 -14.59 -4.21 23.18
N ASP A 27 -14.71 -2.89 23.28
CA ASP A 27 -15.20 -2.19 24.49
C ASP A 27 -16.73 -1.93 24.51
N SER A 28 -17.50 -2.51 23.59
CA SER A 28 -18.93 -2.17 23.42
C SER A 28 -19.85 -2.80 24.48
N GLY A 29 -19.94 -2.15 25.64
CA GLY A 29 -21.16 -2.11 26.46
C GLY A 29 -22.17 -1.12 25.85
N GLU A 30 -23.36 -1.62 25.50
CA GLU A 30 -24.63 -0.93 25.22
C GLU A 30 -24.60 0.55 24.75
N LYS A 31 -24.00 0.82 23.59
CA LYS A 31 -24.56 1.79 22.62
C LYS A 31 -24.41 1.21 21.23
N ALA A 32 -25.53 0.76 20.66
CA ALA A 32 -25.60 0.11 19.37
C ALA A 32 -25.14 1.07 18.24
N LEU A 33 -23.83 1.07 17.96
CA LEU A 33 -23.27 1.60 16.73
C LEU A 33 -24.01 0.92 15.58
N THR A 34 -24.69 1.70 14.74
CA THR A 34 -25.38 1.17 13.56
C THR A 34 -24.33 0.68 12.59
N ARG A 35 -24.12 -0.63 12.62
CA ARG A 35 -23.07 -1.36 11.94
C ARG A 35 -23.44 -1.52 10.47
N TRP A 36 -22.67 -0.91 9.57
CA TRP A 36 -22.83 -1.14 8.13
C TRP A 36 -21.98 -2.34 7.72
N GLU A 37 -22.50 -3.16 6.84
CA GLU A 37 -21.83 -4.32 6.26
C GLU A 37 -21.74 -4.12 4.74
N CYS A 38 -20.56 -4.33 4.15
CA CYS A 38 -20.44 -4.40 2.70
C CYS A 38 -20.67 -5.84 2.25
N ASP A 39 -20.86 -6.05 0.94
CA ASP A 39 -21.04 -7.39 0.34
C ASP A 39 -19.89 -8.36 0.60
N ARG A 40 -18.77 -7.89 1.16
CA ARG A 40 -17.61 -8.69 1.55
C ARG A 40 -17.52 -8.94 3.06
N GLY A 41 -18.59 -8.66 3.81
CA GLY A 41 -18.71 -8.91 5.25
C GLY A 41 -17.94 -7.94 6.15
N HIS A 42 -17.35 -6.87 5.58
CA HIS A 42 -16.62 -5.90 6.39
C HIS A 42 -17.55 -4.91 7.06
N ARG A 43 -17.22 -4.56 8.31
CA ARG A 43 -18.08 -3.73 9.14
C ARG A 43 -17.40 -2.42 9.55
N TRP A 44 -18.12 -1.30 9.47
CA TRP A 44 -17.60 0.03 9.84
C TRP A 44 -18.70 0.95 10.42
N ASP A 45 -18.25 1.99 11.11
CA ASP A 45 -19.12 2.98 11.77
C ASP A 45 -19.49 4.16 10.85
N ARG A 46 -20.61 4.82 11.17
CA ARG A 46 -21.21 5.95 10.44
C ARG A 46 -20.67 7.34 10.76
N THR A 47 -19.66 7.51 11.62
CA THR A 47 -19.23 8.83 12.11
C THR A 47 -18.72 9.83 11.06
N VAL A 48 -18.86 9.55 9.76
CA VAL A 48 -18.74 10.53 8.68
C VAL A 48 -20.05 10.61 7.90
N GLY A 49 -20.84 11.66 8.13
CA GLY A 49 -22.11 11.97 7.45
C GLY A 49 -22.02 12.25 5.95
N VAL A 50 -20.92 11.87 5.28
CA VAL A 50 -20.69 12.01 3.84
C VAL A 50 -20.86 10.64 3.13
N ALA A 51 -21.85 9.87 3.58
CA ALA A 51 -22.19 8.54 3.06
C ALA A 51 -22.88 8.55 1.68
N GLN A 52 -22.76 9.63 0.90
CA GLN A 52 -23.37 9.68 -0.44
C GLN A 52 -22.53 8.99 -1.53
N ASN A 53 -21.30 8.52 -1.23
CA ASN A 53 -20.44 7.80 -2.20
C ASN A 53 -19.50 6.74 -1.56
N VAL A 54 -19.86 6.17 -0.40
CA VAL A 54 -18.88 5.46 0.44
C VAL A 54 -18.49 4.07 -0.09
N ARG A 55 -17.21 3.98 -0.48
CA ARG A 55 -16.43 2.75 -0.59
C ARG A 55 -16.02 2.32 0.83
N CYS A 56 -16.39 1.12 1.28
CA CYS A 56 -16.02 0.58 2.59
C CYS A 56 -14.51 0.75 2.90
N MET A 57 -14.15 1.38 4.01
CA MET A 57 -12.75 1.68 4.37
C MET A 57 -11.92 0.43 4.74
N ASN A 58 -12.56 -0.64 5.18
CA ASN A 58 -11.88 -1.93 5.33
C ASN A 58 -11.62 -2.56 3.95
N CYS A 59 -12.54 -2.36 3.02
CA CYS A 59 -12.33 -2.78 1.64
C CYS A 59 -11.20 -2.01 0.95
N THR A 60 -10.95 -0.76 1.32
CA THR A 60 -9.81 0.00 0.79
C THR A 60 -8.51 -0.47 1.40
N ALA A 61 -8.44 -0.64 2.73
CA ALA A 61 -7.25 -1.17 3.41
C ALA A 61 -6.81 -2.53 2.85
N GLU A 62 -7.74 -3.48 2.75
CA GLU A 62 -7.46 -4.81 2.22
C GLU A 62 -7.07 -4.77 0.72
N ARG A 63 -7.61 -3.81 -0.06
CA ARG A 63 -7.15 -3.60 -1.45
C ARG A 63 -5.70 -3.15 -1.51
N LEU A 64 -5.30 -2.20 -0.65
CA LEU A 64 -3.92 -1.70 -0.60
C LEU A 64 -2.95 -2.81 -0.15
N GLU A 65 -3.39 -3.68 0.76
CA GLU A 65 -2.61 -4.84 1.19
C GLU A 65 -2.44 -5.85 0.05
N ARG A 66 -3.51 -6.20 -0.66
CA ARG A 66 -3.42 -7.06 -1.85
C ARG A 66 -2.49 -6.47 -2.91
N GLU A 67 -2.57 -5.18 -3.18
CA GLU A 67 -1.68 -4.54 -4.16
C GLU A 67 -0.22 -4.56 -3.68
N THR A 68 0.02 -4.30 -2.40
CA THR A 68 1.36 -4.44 -1.80
C THR A 68 1.92 -5.85 -2.01
N LYS A 69 1.09 -6.88 -1.78
CA LYS A 69 1.47 -8.28 -1.99
C LYS A 69 1.82 -8.54 -3.45
N ARG A 70 0.96 -8.11 -4.38
CA ARG A 70 1.20 -8.22 -5.82
C ARG A 70 2.52 -7.57 -6.25
N LEU A 71 2.83 -6.37 -5.74
CA LEU A 71 4.07 -5.68 -6.07
C LEU A 71 5.31 -6.40 -5.52
N ARG A 72 5.21 -7.04 -4.34
CA ARG A 72 6.28 -7.91 -3.82
C ARG A 72 6.50 -9.13 -4.71
N GLU A 73 5.44 -9.77 -5.18
CA GLU A 73 5.51 -10.90 -6.10
C GLU A 73 6.20 -10.49 -7.42
N VAL A 74 5.86 -9.33 -7.98
CA VAL A 74 6.53 -8.79 -9.18
C VAL A 74 8.03 -8.60 -8.94
N ALA A 75 8.41 -8.04 -7.79
CA ALA A 75 9.83 -7.87 -7.46
C ALA A 75 10.55 -9.21 -7.35
N GLN A 76 9.93 -10.18 -6.67
CA GLN A 76 10.50 -11.52 -6.47
C GLN A 76 10.70 -12.26 -7.80
N VAL A 77 9.73 -12.22 -8.72
CA VAL A 77 9.84 -12.83 -10.05
C VAL A 77 11.01 -12.25 -10.85
N ARG A 78 11.38 -11.00 -10.58
CA ARG A 78 12.53 -10.31 -11.21
C ARG A 78 13.83 -10.44 -10.44
N GLY A 79 13.86 -11.32 -9.43
CA GLY A 79 15.02 -11.54 -8.57
C GLY A 79 15.33 -10.39 -7.62
N GLY A 80 14.41 -9.43 -7.46
CA GLY A 80 14.56 -8.28 -6.57
C GLY A 80 13.60 -8.31 -5.39
N ALA A 81 13.50 -7.18 -4.68
CA ALA A 81 12.56 -7.00 -3.58
C ALA A 81 11.97 -5.60 -3.55
N LEU A 82 10.74 -5.50 -3.01
CA LEU A 82 10.12 -4.23 -2.65
C LEU A 82 10.56 -3.86 -1.23
N LEU A 83 11.31 -2.77 -1.10
CA LEU A 83 11.82 -2.27 0.19
C LEU A 83 10.81 -1.38 0.90
N SER A 84 9.93 -0.69 0.16
CA SER A 84 8.84 0.07 0.77
C SER A 84 7.89 -0.83 1.55
N ARG A 85 7.48 -0.38 2.74
CA ARG A 85 6.61 -1.16 3.65
C ARG A 85 5.29 -1.56 3.00
N ARG A 86 4.63 -0.63 2.30
CA ARG A 86 3.34 -0.87 1.64
C ARG A 86 3.04 0.14 0.54
N TYR A 87 2.16 -0.27 -0.37
CA TYR A 87 1.55 0.57 -1.39
C TYR A 87 0.56 1.56 -0.75
N VAL A 88 0.54 2.78 -1.27
CA VAL A 88 -0.34 3.86 -0.80
C VAL A 88 -1.30 4.29 -1.90
N ASP A 89 -0.75 4.62 -3.06
CA ASP A 89 -1.45 4.99 -4.28
C ASP A 89 -0.49 4.89 -5.48
N ALA A 90 -1.01 5.14 -6.68
CA ALA A 90 -0.26 5.02 -7.92
C ALA A 90 0.74 6.18 -8.13
N ALA A 91 0.60 7.28 -7.39
CA ALA A 91 1.41 8.48 -7.53
C ALA A 91 2.59 8.52 -6.54
N THR A 92 2.60 7.65 -5.54
CA THR A 92 3.65 7.56 -4.54
C THR A 92 4.78 6.65 -5.02
N PRO A 93 6.03 7.15 -5.14
CA PRO A 93 7.18 6.31 -5.44
C PRO A 93 7.41 5.26 -4.34
N LEU A 94 7.78 4.06 -4.78
CA LEU A 94 8.18 2.97 -3.90
C LEU A 94 9.66 2.69 -4.09
N ARG A 95 10.31 2.19 -3.03
CA ARG A 95 11.71 1.81 -3.03
C ARG A 95 11.86 0.33 -3.37
N TRP A 96 12.76 0.03 -4.30
CA TRP A 96 12.99 -1.31 -4.85
C TRP A 96 14.46 -1.68 -4.75
N THR A 97 14.75 -2.98 -4.83
CA THR A 97 16.10 -3.51 -5.04
C THR A 97 16.06 -4.61 -6.09
N CYS A 98 17.09 -4.72 -6.92
CA CYS A 98 17.21 -5.80 -7.92
C CYS A 98 18.14 -6.92 -7.42
N ALA A 99 18.26 -7.99 -8.20
CA ALA A 99 19.13 -9.13 -7.88
C ALA A 99 20.61 -8.76 -7.69
N TYR A 100 21.06 -7.67 -8.33
CA TYR A 100 22.43 -7.16 -8.26
C TYR A 100 22.63 -6.15 -7.12
N GLY A 101 21.60 -5.87 -6.33
CA GLY A 101 21.69 -4.98 -5.17
C GLY A 101 21.47 -3.49 -5.46
N HIS A 102 21.26 -3.08 -6.71
CA HIS A 102 20.91 -1.68 -7.02
C HIS A 102 19.59 -1.29 -6.36
N VAL A 103 19.54 -0.09 -5.79
CA VAL A 103 18.36 0.43 -5.07
C VAL A 103 17.87 1.69 -5.76
N TRP A 104 16.57 1.74 -6.05
CA TRP A 104 15.98 2.92 -6.69
C TRP A 104 14.56 3.17 -6.21
N ASP A 105 14.12 4.43 -6.35
CA ASP A 105 12.75 4.86 -6.08
C ASP A 105 12.01 5.01 -7.42
N ALA A 106 10.85 4.35 -7.56
CA ALA A 106 10.04 4.39 -8.77
C ALA A 106 8.55 4.20 -8.49
N LEU A 107 7.70 4.81 -9.32
CA LEU A 107 6.27 4.55 -9.31
C LEU A 107 5.99 3.06 -9.61
N PRO A 108 4.96 2.45 -9.00
CA PRO A 108 4.66 1.03 -9.19
C PRO A 108 4.47 0.62 -10.67
N ASP A 109 3.77 1.42 -11.47
CA ASP A 109 3.61 1.16 -12.92
C ASP A 109 4.94 1.30 -13.66
N LYS A 110 5.76 2.29 -13.31
CA LYS A 110 7.08 2.50 -13.91
C LYS A 110 8.01 1.34 -13.59
N ALA A 111 8.15 0.94 -12.33
CA ALA A 111 8.93 -0.22 -11.92
C ALA A 111 8.43 -1.51 -12.61
N SER A 112 7.12 -1.64 -12.81
CA SER A 112 6.53 -2.79 -13.52
C SER A 112 6.87 -2.81 -15.01
N ARG A 113 7.19 -1.68 -15.65
CA ARG A 113 7.53 -1.60 -17.09
C ARG A 113 9.03 -1.52 -17.34
N HIS A 114 9.71 -0.68 -16.57
CA HIS A 114 11.12 -0.38 -16.64
C HIS A 114 11.72 -0.72 -15.28
N TRP A 115 12.51 -1.79 -15.25
CA TRP A 115 13.07 -2.33 -14.02
C TRP A 115 14.26 -1.49 -13.52
N CYS A 116 15.33 -2.12 -13.06
CA CYS A 116 16.56 -1.46 -12.67
C CYS A 116 17.24 -0.84 -13.89
N VAL A 117 17.40 0.50 -13.89
CA VAL A 117 18.09 1.25 -14.96
C VAL A 117 19.55 0.85 -15.06
N GLU A 118 20.24 0.72 -13.93
CA GLU A 118 21.63 0.28 -13.89
C GLU A 118 21.80 -1.10 -14.53
N CYS A 119 20.92 -2.06 -14.23
CA CYS A 119 20.95 -3.36 -14.90
C CYS A 119 20.67 -3.27 -16.39
N ALA A 120 19.77 -2.38 -16.81
CA ALA A 120 19.51 -2.18 -18.23
C ALA A 120 20.76 -1.63 -18.93
N GLU A 121 21.44 -0.66 -18.34
CA GLU A 121 22.66 -0.06 -18.89
C GLU A 121 23.84 -1.04 -18.89
N SER A 122 24.06 -1.80 -17.81
CA SER A 122 25.15 -2.79 -17.73
C SER A 122 25.00 -3.89 -18.76
N LEU A 123 23.78 -4.37 -19.02
CA LEU A 123 23.53 -5.37 -20.07
C LEU A 123 23.92 -4.88 -21.47
N PHE A 124 23.88 -3.57 -21.74
CA PHE A 124 24.28 -3.02 -23.03
C PHE A 124 25.78 -2.68 -23.11
N ALA A 125 26.47 -2.57 -21.97
CA ALA A 125 27.90 -2.28 -21.93
C ALA A 125 28.75 -3.51 -22.28
N ASP A 126 28.30 -4.72 -21.92
CA ASP A 126 29.04 -5.98 -22.14
C ASP A 126 29.05 -6.46 -23.61
N PHE A 127 28.23 -5.86 -24.48
CA PHE A 127 28.14 -6.21 -25.91
C PHE A 127 28.69 -5.12 -26.86
N ARG A 128 29.44 -4.14 -26.35
CA ARG A 128 30.09 -3.09 -27.15
C ARG A 128 31.57 -3.36 -27.37
#